data_AF-K3XU55-F1
#
_entry.id   AF-K3XU55-F1
#
_cell.length_a   1.000
_cell.length_b   1.000
_cell.length_c   1.000
_cell.angle_alpha   90.00
_cell.angle_beta   90.00
_cell.angle_gamma   90.00
#
_symmetry.space_group_name_H-M   'P 1'
#
loop_
_entity.id
_entity.type
_entity.pdbx_description
1 polymer ?
#
loop_
_entity_poly.entity_id
_entity_poly.type
_entity_poly.pdbx_seq_one_letter_code
_entity_poly.pdbx_strand_id
1 'polypeptide(L)' 'MMRMLEGLIPELSPKRVADAARPHMTLDKYTMEGIDFVEDGKMIPEERLACDLDAIMSLLKD' A
#
# COMPACT_ATOMS: atom_id res chain seq x y z
N MET A 1 6.30 1.77 -0.53
CA MET A 1 5.57 0.66 -1.17
C MET A 1 6.01 0.43 -2.61
N MET A 2 5.94 1.43 -3.51
CA MET A 2 6.37 1.26 -4.91
C MET A 2 7.80 0.73 -5.09
N ARG A 3 8.77 1.28 -4.34
CA ARG A 3 10.16 0.76 -4.34
C ARG A 3 10.29 -0.68 -3.82
N MET A 4 9.37 -1.13 -2.97
CA MET A 4 9.34 -2.51 -2.48
C MET A 4 8.83 -3.45 -3.57
N LEU A 5 7.79 -3.04 -4.31
CA LEU A 5 7.30 -3.78 -5.47
C LEU A 5 8.34 -3.87 -6.59
N GLU A 6 9.05 -2.77 -6.88
CA GLU A 6 10.19 -2.76 -7.81
C GLU A 6 11.30 -3.72 -7.38
N GLY A 7 11.56 -3.83 -6.07
CA GLY A 7 12.54 -4.78 -5.53
C GLY A 7 12.09 -6.25 -5.61
N LEU A 8 10.79 -6.51 -5.55
CA LEU A 8 10.23 -7.86 -5.68
C LEU A 8 10.17 -8.33 -7.14
N ILE A 9 10.02 -7.39 -8.09
CA ILE A 9 9.86 -7.70 -9.52
C ILE A 9 10.76 -6.76 -10.36
N PRO A 10 12.08 -6.91 -10.27
CA PRO A 10 13.03 -6.01 -10.93
C PRO A 10 13.02 -6.12 -12.46
N GLU A 11 12.43 -7.19 -13.00
CA GLU A 11 12.39 -7.49 -14.44
C GLU A 11 11.35 -6.65 -15.20
N LEU A 12 10.42 -6.03 -14.45
CA LEU A 12 9.37 -5.19 -15.02
C LEU A 12 9.69 -3.72 -14.85
N SER A 13 9.28 -2.92 -15.85
CA SER A 13 9.43 -1.48 -15.75
C SER A 13 8.57 -0.93 -14.60
N PRO A 14 9.03 0.11 -13.88
CA PRO A 14 8.28 0.76 -12.80
C PRO A 14 6.85 1.14 -13.20
N LYS A 15 6.67 1.53 -14.47
CA LYS A 15 5.37 1.87 -15.04
C LYS A 15 4.43 0.66 -15.10
N ARG A 16 4.90 -0.50 -15.57
CA ARG A 16 4.08 -1.73 -15.61
C ARG A 16 3.71 -2.19 -14.20
N VAL A 17 4.65 -2.10 -13.26
CA VAL A 17 4.40 -2.41 -11.84
C VAL A 17 3.35 -1.47 -11.27
N ALA A 18 3.41 -0.16 -11.56
CA ALA A 18 2.42 0.81 -11.14
C ALA A 18 1.04 0.56 -11.74
N ASP A 19 0.98 0.26 -13.03
CA ASP A 19 -0.28 0.00 -13.74
C ASP A 19 -0.95 -1.29 -13.23
N ALA A 20 -0.16 -2.33 -12.93
CA ALA A 20 -0.67 -3.57 -12.33
C ALA A 20 -1.06 -3.39 -10.85
N ALA A 21 -0.33 -2.59 -10.07
CA ALA A 21 -0.60 -2.41 -8.65
C ALA A 21 -1.76 -1.47 -8.36
N ARG A 22 -1.95 -0.42 -9.17
CA ARG A 22 -2.94 0.64 -8.93
C ARG A 22 -4.38 0.14 -8.70
N PRO A 23 -4.92 -0.86 -9.43
CA PRO A 23 -6.26 -1.41 -9.18
C PRO A 23 -6.38 -2.16 -7.85
N HIS A 24 -5.26 -2.60 -7.28
CA HIS A 24 -5.18 -3.42 -6.07
C HIS A 24 -4.68 -2.64 -4.85
N MET A 25 -4.48 -1.33 -5.00
CA MET A 25 -4.18 -0.44 -3.89
C MET A 25 -5.48 0.08 -3.28
N THR A 26 -5.63 -0.10 -1.98
CA THR A 26 -6.73 0.47 -1.20
C THR A 26 -6.17 1.44 -0.17
N LEU A 27 -6.90 2.54 0.05
CA LEU A 27 -6.58 3.48 1.11
C LEU A 27 -7.63 3.34 2.20
N ASP A 28 -7.24 2.71 3.31
CA ASP A 28 -8.11 2.51 4.45
C ASP A 28 -7.85 3.61 5.48
N LYS A 29 -8.92 4.33 5.83
CA LYS A 29 -8.89 5.34 6.88
C LYS A 29 -9.40 4.69 8.16
N TYR A 30 -8.58 4.71 9.20
CA TYR A 30 -8.97 4.19 10.51
C TYR A 30 -8.64 5.21 11.59
N THR A 31 -9.52 5.30 12.57
CA THR A 31 -9.26 6.04 13.79
C THR A 31 -8.52 5.10 14.74
N MET A 32 -7.24 5.36 14.98
CA MET A 32 -6.47 4.57 15.94
C MET A 32 -6.62 5.18 17.34
N GLU A 33 -7.08 4.39 18.30
CA GLU A 33 -6.96 4.72 19.72
C GLU A 33 -5.49 4.49 20.13
N GLY A 34 -4.64 5.48 19.86
CA GLY A 34 -3.24 5.45 20.26
C GLY A 34 -3.04 6.06 21.65
N ILE A 35 -2.59 5.24 22.61
CA ILE A 35 -1.99 5.70 23.89
C ILE A 35 -0.70 6.52 23.69
N ASP A 36 -0.11 6.51 22.48
CA ASP A 36 1.17 7.14 22.15
C ASP A 36 1.06 8.38 21.23
N PHE A 37 -0.14 8.77 20.79
CA PHE A 37 -0.35 9.91 19.88
C PHE A 37 -1.38 10.90 20.39
N VAL A 38 -1.39 11.12 21.71
CA VAL A 38 -2.21 12.15 22.34
C VAL A 38 -1.52 13.51 22.13
N GLU A 39 -1.70 14.11 20.95
CA GLU A 39 -1.68 15.57 20.86
C GLU A 39 -3.04 16.04 21.38
N ASP A 40 -3.12 16.28 22.69
CA ASP A 40 -4.24 16.99 23.33
C ASP A 40 -5.59 16.23 23.37
N GLY A 41 -5.58 14.91 23.55
CA GLY A 41 -6.77 14.10 23.82
C GLY A 41 -7.63 13.75 22.61
N LYS A 42 -7.17 14.07 21.40
CA LYS A 42 -7.91 13.81 20.15
C LYS A 42 -7.38 12.56 19.45
N MET A 43 -8.29 11.68 19.03
CA MET A 43 -7.94 10.56 18.13
C MET A 43 -7.39 11.12 16.83
N ILE A 44 -6.18 10.72 16.45
CA ILE A 44 -5.60 11.08 15.16
C ILE A 44 -6.09 10.06 14.12
N PRO A 45 -6.75 10.50 13.04
CA PRO A 45 -7.10 9.62 11.95
C PRO A 45 -5.81 9.19 11.22
N GLU A 46 -5.58 7.88 11.13
CA GLU A 46 -4.48 7.32 10.36
C GLU A 46 -4.99 6.81 9.01
N GLU A 47 -4.18 7.00 7.97
CA GLU A 47 -4.44 6.48 6.64
C GLU A 47 -3.42 5.38 6.35
N ARG A 48 -3.90 4.15 6.10
CA ARG A 48 -3.06 3.04 5.64
C ARG A 48 -3.31 2.77 4.17
N LEU A 49 -2.21 2.72 3.44
CA LEU A 49 -2.21 2.22 2.08
C LEU A 49 -1.96 0.70 2.13
N ALA A 50 -2.94 -0.08 1.69
CA ALA A 50 -2.84 -1.52 1.52
C ALA A 50 -2.73 -1.88 0.03
N CYS A 51 -2.19 -3.05 -0.26
CA CYS A 51 -1.88 -3.51 -1.61
C CYS A 51 -1.98 -5.03 -1.65
N ASP A 52 -2.86 -5.58 -2.50
CA ASP A 52 -2.98 -7.03 -2.69
C ASP A 52 -1.83 -7.55 -3.57
N LEU A 53 -0.79 -8.05 -2.91
CA LEU A 53 0.41 -8.57 -3.57
C LEU A 53 0.14 -9.85 -4.37
N ASP A 54 -0.77 -10.70 -3.92
CA ASP A 54 -1.06 -11.98 -4.59
C ASP A 54 -1.81 -11.76 -5.90
N ALA A 55 -2.74 -10.81 -5.91
CA ALA A 55 -3.40 -10.37 -7.14
C ALA A 55 -2.41 -9.79 -8.15
N ILE A 56 -1.50 -8.92 -7.69
CA ILE A 56 -0.46 -8.31 -8.54
C ILE A 56 0.48 -9.37 -9.11
N MET A 57 0.98 -10.28 -8.28
CA MET A 57 1.88 -11.35 -8.71
C MET A 57 1.21 -12.33 -9.66
N SER A 58 -0.11 -12.48 -9.61
CA SER A 58 -0.87 -13.31 -10.55
C SER A 58 -1.02 -12.62 -11.91
N LEU A 59 -1.29 -11.31 -11.94
CA LEU A 59 -1.39 -10.50 -13.16
C LEU A 59 -0.08 -10.35 -13.93
N LEU A 60 1.05 -10.48 -13.23
CA LEU A 60 2.39 -10.28 -13.79
C LEU A 60 3.04 -11.57 -14.28
N LYS A 61 2.36 -12.72 -14.15
CA LYS A 61 2.81 -14.03 -14.64
C LYS A 61 2.38 -14.35 -16.07
N ASP A 62 1.57 -13.50 -16.70
CA ASP A 62 1.20 -13.53 -18.12
C ASP A 62 2.02 -12.52 -18.94
#